data_AF-A0A2D4ESJ0-F1
#
_entry.id   AF-A0A2D4ESJ0-F1
#
_cell.length_a   1.000
_cell.length_b   1.000
_cell.length_c   1.000
_cell.angle_alpha   90.00
_cell.angle_beta   90.00
_cell.angle_gamma   90.00
#
_symmetry.space_group_name_H-M   'P 1'
#
loop_
_entity.id
_entity.type
_entity.pdbx_description
1 polymer ?
#
loop_
_entity_poly.entity_id
_entity_poly.type
_entity_poly.pdbx_seq_one_letter_code
_entity_poly.pdbx_strand_id
1 'polypeptide(L)'
;QEMFYQILIYDFGNFGVLRLSEAAPLFDLAMLALENAESGWTEEDGPKESLAEYIVDFLSKKSEMLKDYFSLEIHEGNLTGLPLLIDNYVPPLEGLPMFILRLATEVNWDE
;
A
#
# COMPACT_ATOMS: atom_id res chain seq x y z
N GLN A 1 9.62 11.03 -9.77
CA GLN A 1 8.59 9.98 -9.96
C GLN A 1 8.99 9.00 -11.07
N GLU A 2 9.38 9.46 -12.26
CA GLU A 2 9.78 8.58 -13.38
C GLU A 2 10.90 7.58 -13.04
N MET A 3 11.92 7.97 -12.28
CA MET A 3 13.02 7.08 -11.89
C MET A 3 12.53 5.86 -11.06
N PHE A 4 11.71 6.07 -10.03
CA PHE A 4 11.18 4.96 -9.22
C PHE A 4 10.28 4.04 -10.03
N TYR A 5 9.49 4.60 -10.94
CA TYR A 5 8.67 3.83 -11.87
C TYR A 5 9.54 2.94 -12.77
N GLN A 6 10.62 3.49 -13.35
CA GLN A 6 11.54 2.70 -14.16
C GLN A 6 12.18 1.56 -13.36
N ILE A 7 12.64 1.82 -12.14
CA ILE A 7 13.20 0.78 -11.26
C ILE A 7 12.16 -0.31 -10.99
N LEU A 8 10.92 0.06 -10.68
CA LEU A 8 9.82 -0.90 -10.46
C LEU A 8 9.56 -1.81 -11.67
N ILE A 9 9.75 -1.30 -12.90
CA ILE A 9 9.57 -2.09 -14.11
C ILE A 9 10.81 -2.95 -14.41
N TYR A 10 12.02 -2.40 -14.27
CA TYR A 10 13.26 -3.11 -14.60
C TYR A 10 13.60 -4.21 -13.59
N ASP A 11 13.34 -3.97 -12.30
CA ASP A 11 13.68 -4.90 -11.21
C ASP A 11 12.46 -5.69 -10.70
N PHE A 12 11.38 -5.72 -11.49
CA PHE A 12 10.15 -6.45 -11.16
C PHE A 12 10.45 -7.91 -10.71
N GLY A 13 9.91 -8.28 -9.54
CA GLY A 13 10.15 -9.59 -8.92
C GLY A 13 11.51 -9.79 -8.26
N ASN A 14 12.38 -8.77 -8.22
CA ASN A 14 13.76 -8.89 -7.74
C ASN A 14 14.18 -7.75 -6.78
N PHE A 15 13.23 -7.17 -6.05
CA PHE A 15 13.52 -6.11 -5.08
C PHE A 15 14.10 -6.66 -3.77
N GLY A 16 14.92 -5.85 -3.10
CA GLY A 16 15.15 -6.02 -1.67
C GLY A 16 13.93 -5.58 -0.85
N VAL A 17 13.93 -5.91 0.44
CA VAL A 17 12.86 -5.51 1.36
C VAL A 17 13.36 -4.45 2.34
N LEU A 18 12.71 -3.29 2.35
CA LEU A 18 12.79 -2.31 3.42
C LEU A 18 11.79 -2.72 4.51
N ARG A 19 12.30 -3.24 5.63
CA ARG A 19 11.45 -3.63 6.78
C ARG A 19 11.08 -2.40 7.60
N LEU A 20 9.80 -2.25 7.91
CA LEU A 20 9.34 -1.21 8.83
C LEU A 20 9.82 -1.55 10.25
N SER A 21 10.23 -0.53 11.01
CA SER A 21 10.60 -0.72 12.42
C SER A 21 9.40 -1.12 13.28
N GLU A 22 8.21 -0.67 12.90
CA GLU A 22 6.94 -0.98 13.53
C GLU A 22 5.94 -1.41 12.44
N ALA A 23 5.17 -2.45 12.71
CA ALA A 23 4.11 -2.89 11.81
C ALA A 23 3.03 -1.81 11.72
N ALA A 24 2.59 -1.46 10.52
CA ALA A 24 1.57 -0.43 10.31
C ALA A 24 0.23 -1.10 9.96
N PRO A 25 -0.79 -1.02 10.84
CA PRO A 25 -2.09 -1.62 10.56
C PRO A 25 -2.71 -1.02 9.30
N LEU A 26 -3.11 -1.87 8.35
CA LEU A 26 -3.72 -1.41 7.10
C LEU A 26 -5.04 -0.68 7.34
N PHE A 27 -5.77 -1.07 8.39
CA PHE A 27 -7.01 -0.41 8.80
C PHE A 27 -6.76 1.05 9.17
N ASP A 28 -5.76 1.31 10.03
CA ASP A 28 -5.42 2.66 10.47
C ASP A 28 -4.92 3.51 9.30
N LEU A 29 -4.09 2.94 8.42
CA LEU A 29 -3.64 3.61 7.20
C LEU A 29 -4.80 3.97 6.28
N ALA A 30 -5.76 3.06 6.08
CA ALA A 30 -6.94 3.32 5.27
C ALA A 30 -7.84 4.41 5.89
N MET A 31 -8.06 4.36 7.21
CA MET A 31 -8.82 5.40 7.93
C MET A 31 -8.18 6.77 7.81
N LEU A 32 -6.86 6.86 8.03
CA LEU A 32 -6.09 8.11 7.85
C LEU A 32 -6.20 8.65 6.42
N ALA A 33 -6.22 7.76 5.41
CA ALA A 33 -6.40 8.14 4.03
C ALA A 33 -7.81 8.72 3.80
N LEU A 34 -8.85 8.03 4.25
CA LEU A 34 -10.26 8.44 4.10
C LEU A 34 -10.58 9.73 4.90
N GLU A 35 -9.81 10.08 5.91
CA GLU A 35 -9.89 11.38 6.60
C GLU A 35 -9.24 12.53 5.82
N ASN A 36 -8.33 12.23 4.90
CA ASN A 36 -7.69 13.22 4.04
C ASN A 36 -8.64 13.64 2.90
N ALA A 37 -8.75 14.95 2.66
CA ALA A 37 -9.55 15.50 1.56
C ALA A 37 -9.09 15.00 0.18
N GLU A 38 -7.82 14.62 0.04
CA GLU A 38 -7.26 14.05 -1.20
C GLU A 38 -7.77 12.64 -1.52
N SER A 39 -8.42 11.95 -0.57
CA SER A 39 -9.04 10.64 -0.83
C SER A 39 -10.20 10.69 -1.80
N GLY A 40 -10.84 11.86 -1.93
CA GLY A 40 -12.08 12.00 -2.69
C GLY A 40 -13.29 11.31 -2.06
N TRP A 41 -13.18 10.80 -0.82
CA TRP A 41 -14.30 10.17 -0.12
C TRP A 41 -15.42 11.18 0.17
N THR A 42 -16.65 10.72 0.01
CA THR A 42 -17.89 11.42 0.29
C THR A 42 -18.84 10.51 1.09
N GLU A 43 -19.88 11.08 1.69
CA GLU A 43 -20.89 10.30 2.42
C GLU A 43 -21.63 9.29 1.52
N GLU A 44 -21.62 9.49 0.20
CA GLU A 44 -22.22 8.58 -0.78
C GLU A 44 -21.44 7.27 -0.94
N ASP A 45 -20.13 7.28 -0.62
CA ASP A 45 -19.26 6.10 -0.69
C ASP A 45 -19.50 5.12 0.49
N GLY A 46 -20.27 5.56 1.49
CA GLY A 46 -20.61 4.78 2.67
C GLY A 46 -19.64 4.94 3.85
N PRO A 47 -19.83 4.16 4.93
CA PRO A 47 -19.06 4.30 6.16
C PRO A 47 -17.57 4.04 5.95
N LYS A 48 -16.72 4.94 6.47
CA LYS A 48 -15.26 4.85 6.33
C LYS A 48 -14.71 3.56 6.93
N GLU A 49 -15.24 3.14 8.07
CA GLU A 49 -14.83 1.93 8.76
C GLU A 49 -15.08 0.69 7.89
N SER A 50 -16.24 0.61 7.22
CA SER A 50 -16.55 -0.50 6.32
C SER A 50 -15.66 -0.51 5.07
N LEU A 51 -15.32 0.68 4.54
CA LEU A 51 -14.36 0.79 3.44
C LEU A 51 -12.95 0.39 3.87
N ALA A 52 -12.52 0.79 5.07
CA ALA A 52 -11.23 0.40 5.63
C ALA A 52 -11.15 -1.12 5.86
N GLU A 53 -12.18 -1.75 6.44
CA GLU A 53 -12.28 -3.20 6.56
C GLU A 53 -12.16 -3.90 5.20
N TYR A 54 -12.89 -3.38 4.19
CA TYR A 54 -12.81 -3.90 2.83
C TYR A 54 -11.38 -3.81 2.27
N ILE A 55 -10.68 -2.68 2.46
CA ILE A 55 -9.30 -2.49 1.99
C ILE A 55 -8.36 -3.51 2.65
N VAL A 56 -8.49 -3.72 3.97
CA VAL A 56 -7.69 -4.72 4.69
C VAL A 56 -7.91 -6.11 4.10
N ASP A 57 -9.17 -6.53 3.96
CA ASP A 57 -9.52 -7.85 3.43
C ASP A 57 -9.06 -8.03 1.99
N PHE A 58 -9.21 -6.99 1.17
CA PHE A 58 -8.83 -7.00 -0.24
C PHE A 58 -7.32 -7.14 -0.41
N LEU A 59 -6.53 -6.26 0.23
CA LEU A 59 -5.07 -6.30 0.14
C LEU A 59 -4.48 -7.54 0.79
N SER A 60 -5.10 -8.06 1.85
CA SER A 60 -4.70 -9.33 2.46
C SER A 60 -4.83 -10.51 1.48
N LYS A 61 -5.87 -10.53 0.63
CA LYS A 61 -6.01 -11.53 -0.44
C LYS A 61 -5.00 -11.38 -1.57
N LYS A 62 -4.41 -10.19 -1.75
CA LYS A 62 -3.37 -9.91 -2.75
C LYS A 62 -1.95 -9.99 -2.19
N SER A 63 -1.80 -10.24 -0.89
CA SER A 63 -0.53 -10.17 -0.15
C SER A 63 0.58 -11.06 -0.73
N GLU A 64 0.26 -12.29 -1.15
CA GLU A 64 1.24 -13.22 -1.73
C GLU A 64 1.85 -12.65 -3.02
N MET A 65 1.02 -12.17 -3.95
CA MET A 65 1.50 -11.54 -5.18
C MET A 65 2.27 -10.25 -4.92
N LEU A 66 1.76 -9.39 -4.03
CA LEU A 66 2.41 -8.14 -3.65
C LEU A 66 3.80 -8.37 -3.06
N LYS A 67 3.95 -9.42 -2.27
CA LYS A 67 5.24 -9.84 -1.73
C LYS A 67 6.16 -10.36 -2.83
N ASP A 68 5.70 -11.30 -3.64
CA ASP A 68 6.53 -12.00 -4.62
C ASP A 68 7.03 -11.06 -5.72
N TYR A 69 6.20 -10.14 -6.19
CA TYR A 69 6.56 -9.25 -7.30
C TYR A 69 7.09 -7.90 -6.87
N PHE A 70 6.59 -7.35 -5.76
CA PHE A 70 6.89 -5.97 -5.36
C PHE A 70 7.58 -5.87 -4.01
N SER A 71 7.90 -6.98 -3.33
CA SER A 71 8.47 -6.94 -1.97
C SER A 71 7.65 -6.09 -0.98
N LEU A 72 6.34 -5.98 -1.24
CA LEU A 72 5.39 -5.30 -0.36
C LEU A 72 4.79 -6.36 0.55
N GLU A 73 5.24 -6.37 1.81
CA GLU A 73 4.91 -7.43 2.76
C GLU A 73 3.72 -7.03 3.64
N ILE A 74 2.63 -7.77 3.51
CA ILE A 74 1.45 -7.69 4.38
C ILE A 74 1.36 -8.97 5.21
N HIS A 75 1.26 -8.84 6.53
CA HIS A 75 1.13 -9.96 7.47
C HIS A 75 0.07 -9.65 8.52
N GLU A 76 -0.94 -10.52 8.63
CA GLU A 76 -2.03 -10.40 9.60
C GLU A 76 -2.70 -9.01 9.60
N GLY A 77 -2.95 -8.44 8.41
CA GLY A 77 -3.56 -7.12 8.25
C GLY A 77 -2.63 -5.93 8.51
N ASN A 78 -1.32 -6.17 8.68
CA ASN A 78 -0.32 -5.13 8.88
C ASN A 78 0.63 -5.05 7.70
N LEU A 79 0.95 -3.84 7.26
CA LEU A 79 2.09 -3.57 6.41
C LEU A 79 3.38 -3.71 7.24
N THR A 80 4.31 -4.53 6.76
CA THR A 80 5.55 -4.87 7.47
C THR A 80 6.81 -4.61 6.64
N GLY A 81 6.66 -4.53 5.32
CA GLY A 81 7.77 -4.31 4.39
C GLY A 81 7.35 -3.57 3.13
N LEU A 82 8.29 -2.82 2.58
CA LEU A 82 8.18 -2.08 1.31
C LEU A 82 9.34 -2.48 0.38
N PRO A 83 9.22 -2.29 -0.94
CA PRO A 83 10.35 -2.49 -1.84
C PRO A 83 11.50 -1.54 -1.52
N LEU A 84 12.70 -2.08 -1.37
CA LEU A 84 13.94 -1.31 -1.34
C LEU A 84 14.36 -1.03 -2.78
N LEU A 85 13.97 0.13 -3.30
CA LEU A 85 14.28 0.54 -4.67
C LEU A 85 15.68 1.13 -4.83
N ILE A 86 16.19 1.79 -3.78
CA ILE A 86 17.51 2.44 -3.77
C ILE A 86 18.13 2.22 -2.39
N ASP A 87 19.41 1.84 -2.38
CA ASP A 87 20.17 1.65 -1.15
C ASP A 87 20.15 2.91 -0.26
N ASN A 88 19.92 2.70 1.04
CA ASN A 88 19.86 3.75 2.06
C ASN A 88 18.81 4.84 1.83
N TYR A 89 17.77 4.56 1.02
CA TYR A 89 16.65 5.46 0.82
C TYR A 89 15.39 4.94 1.53
N VAL A 90 14.79 5.80 2.35
CA VAL A 90 13.47 5.58 2.94
C VAL A 90 12.50 6.56 2.29
N PRO A 91 11.39 6.11 1.69
CA PRO A 91 10.40 7.01 1.10
C PRO A 91 9.70 7.85 2.19
N PRO A 92 9.12 9.01 1.84
CA PRO A 92 8.29 9.78 2.77
C PRO A 92 7.09 8.97 3.24
N LEU A 93 7.12 8.51 4.50
CA LEU A 93 6.10 7.61 5.05
C LEU A 93 4.75 8.29 5.32
N GLU A 94 4.71 9.63 5.33
CA GLU A 94 3.47 10.43 5.42
C GLU A 94 2.50 10.12 4.28
N GLY A 95 3.01 9.65 3.13
CA GLY A 95 2.19 9.24 1.99
C GLY A 95 1.64 7.82 2.05
N LEU A 96 2.01 7.02 3.06
CA LEU A 96 1.55 5.62 3.18
C LEU A 96 0.03 5.47 3.23
N PRO A 97 -0.74 6.29 3.98
CA PRO A 97 -2.20 6.20 3.98
C PRO A 97 -2.79 6.26 2.58
N MET A 98 -2.50 7.32 1.83
CA MET A 98 -3.00 7.49 0.46
C MET A 98 -2.50 6.41 -0.49
N PHE A 99 -1.26 5.96 -0.32
CA PHE A 99 -0.73 4.84 -1.11
C PHE A 99 -1.55 3.56 -0.90
N ILE A 100 -1.87 3.19 0.35
CA ILE A 100 -2.69 2.01 0.66
C ILE A 100 -4.09 2.14 0.08
N LEU A 101 -4.73 3.30 0.23
CA LEU A 101 -6.06 3.54 -0.34
C LEU A 101 -6.04 3.35 -1.87
N ARG A 102 -5.12 4.04 -2.57
CA ARG A 102 -5.03 3.98 -4.04
C ARG A 102 -4.60 2.62 -4.56
N LEU A 103 -3.78 1.89 -3.80
CA LEU A 103 -3.41 0.51 -4.15
C LEU A 103 -4.65 -0.40 -4.22
N ALA A 104 -5.62 -0.18 -3.33
CA ALA A 104 -6.87 -0.94 -3.33
C ALA A 104 -7.91 -0.43 -4.34
N THR A 105 -7.95 0.87 -4.62
CA THR A 105 -9.05 1.49 -5.40
C THR A 105 -8.70 1.90 -6.84
N GLU A 106 -7.43 2.19 -7.14
CA GLU A 106 -7.02 2.73 -8.44
C GLU A 106 -6.17 1.77 -9.28
N VAL A 107 -5.69 0.68 -8.69
CA VAL A 107 -4.99 -0.36 -9.45
C VAL A 107 -6.01 -1.28 -10.11
N ASN A 108 -5.78 -1.59 -11.39
CA ASN A 108 -6.57 -2.61 -12.09
C ASN A 108 -6.06 -4.00 -11.67
N TRP A 109 -6.93 -4.77 -11.01
CA TRP A 109 -6.63 -6.10 -10.48
C TRP A 109 -7.27 -7.25 -11.28
N ASP A 110 -8.04 -6.92 -12.32
CA ASP A 110 -8.85 -7.88 -13.08
C ASP A 110 -8.31 -8.13 -14.50
N GLU A 111 -7.44 -7.24 -15.02
CA GLU A 111 -6.75 -7.39 -16.32
C GLU A 111 -5.26 -7.69 -16.20
#